data_AF-A0A2E4FYJ6-F1
#
_entry.id   AF-A0A2E4FYJ6-F1
#
_cell.length_a   1.000
_cell.length_b   1.000
_cell.length_c   1.000
_cell.angle_alpha   90.00
_cell.angle_beta   90.00
_cell.angle_gamma   90.00
#
_symmetry.space_group_name_H-M   'P 1'
#
loop_
_entity.id
_entity.type
_entity.pdbx_description
1 polymer ?
#
loop_
_entity_poly.entity_id
_entity_poly.type
_entity_poly.pdbx_seq_one_letter_code
_entity_poly.pdbx_strand_id
1 'polypeptide(L)'
;MPSLYFDRKTPVSTAILALFESSNRPLSLKLILDHLKHQGLLPNKTTVYRILDKLLAARAIAEVNVRTGRTYYEKVQGHLHYHFFLYRLRVYLLFRAQSYRYFN
;
A
#
# COMPACT_ATOMS: atom_id res chain seq x y z
N MET A 1 17.93 -5.52 11.74
CA MET A 1 16.82 -4.57 11.99
C MET A 1 15.52 -5.35 12.22
N PRO A 2 14.95 -5.37 13.44
CA PRO A 2 13.62 -5.92 13.67
C PRO A 2 12.63 -5.11 12.82
N SER A 3 11.72 -5.79 12.11
CA SER A 3 10.66 -5.06 11.41
C SER A 3 9.75 -4.49 12.49
N LEU A 4 9.61 -3.17 12.55
CA LEU A 4 8.74 -2.44 13.49
C LEU A 4 7.26 -2.90 13.47
N TYR A 5 6.89 -3.74 12.50
CA TYR A 5 5.50 -4.10 12.18
C TYR A 5 5.08 -5.51 12.62
N PHE A 6 6.03 -6.43 12.82
CA PHE A 6 5.73 -7.84 13.09
C PHE A 6 6.66 -8.42 14.15
N ASP A 7 6.07 -9.00 15.20
CA ASP A 7 6.80 -9.75 16.22
C ASP A 7 7.52 -10.99 15.63
N ARG A 8 6.91 -11.60 14.60
CA ARG A 8 7.48 -12.72 13.84
C ARG A 8 7.55 -12.37 12.36
N LYS A 9 8.75 -12.36 11.78
CA LYS A 9 8.95 -12.26 10.33
C LYS A 9 8.62 -13.61 9.68
N THR A 10 7.57 -13.63 8.89
CA THR A 10 7.21 -14.76 8.03
C THR A 10 7.65 -14.49 6.59
N PRO A 11 7.87 -15.53 5.76
CA PRO A 11 8.18 -15.35 4.34
C PRO A 11 7.15 -14.46 3.62
N VAL A 12 5.87 -14.62 3.94
CA VAL A 12 4.76 -13.84 3.37
C VAL A 12 4.84 -12.37 3.77
N SER A 13 5.03 -12.06 5.06
CA SER A 13 5.15 -10.67 5.52
C SER A 13 6.38 -9.99 4.93
N THR A 14 7.50 -10.71 4.80
CA THR A 14 8.73 -10.18 4.20
C THR A 14 8.52 -9.89 2.71
N ALA A 15 7.87 -10.79 1.98
CA ALA A 15 7.55 -10.61 0.57
C ALA A 15 6.62 -9.42 0.34
N ILE A 16 5.57 -9.26 1.17
CA ILE A 16 4.65 -8.11 1.08
C ILE A 16 5.39 -6.80 1.35
N LEU A 17 6.25 -6.74 2.37
CA LEU A 17 7.06 -5.55 2.64
C LEU A 17 7.98 -5.22 1.46
N ALA A 18 8.72 -6.20 0.93
CA ALA A 18 9.59 -6.01 -0.22
C ALA A 18 8.82 -5.53 -1.46
N LEU A 19 7.59 -6.00 -1.65
CA LEU A 19 6.71 -5.56 -2.72
C LEU A 19 6.32 -4.08 -2.57
N PHE A 20 6.01 -3.61 -1.36
CA PHE A 20 5.72 -2.18 -1.13
C PHE A 20 6.98 -1.31 -1.19
N GLU A 21 8.14 -1.82 -0.80
CA GLU A 21 9.42 -1.11 -0.91
C GLU A 21 9.85 -0.90 -2.37
N SER A 22 9.54 -1.87 -3.24
CA SER A 22 9.89 -1.82 -4.67
C SER A 22 8.82 -1.18 -5.55
N SER A 23 7.59 -1.03 -5.07
CA SER A 23 6.48 -0.47 -5.84
C SER A 23 6.33 1.03 -5.65
N ASN A 24 6.39 1.77 -6.76
CA ASN A 24 6.06 3.20 -6.82
C ASN A 24 4.57 3.47 -7.13
N ARG A 25 3.74 2.43 -7.14
CA ARG A 25 2.31 2.53 -7.50
C ARG A 25 1.41 1.89 -6.43
N PRO A 26 0.14 2.34 -6.31
CA PRO A 26 -0.85 1.66 -5.49
C PRO A 26 -1.07 0.22 -5.95
N LEU A 27 -1.13 -0.70 -5.01
CA LEU A 27 -1.29 -2.13 -5.22
C LEU A 27 -2.67 -2.58 -4.77
N SER A 28 -3.36 -3.33 -5.61
CA SER A 28 -4.61 -4.00 -5.20
C SER A 28 -4.29 -5.32 -4.51
N LEU A 29 -5.22 -5.82 -3.69
CA LEU A 29 -5.10 -7.16 -3.09
C LEU A 29 -4.83 -8.25 -4.14
N LYS A 30 -5.47 -8.16 -5.30
CA LYS A 30 -5.27 -9.11 -6.40
C LYS A 30 -3.81 -9.13 -6.85
N LEU A 31 -3.21 -7.96 -7.09
CA LEU A 31 -1.81 -7.86 -7.50
C LEU A 31 -0.85 -8.39 -6.42
N ILE A 32 -1.15 -8.13 -5.15
CA ILE A 32 -0.37 -8.66 -4.02
C ILE A 32 -0.41 -10.18 -4.01
N LEU A 33 -1.59 -10.79 -4.15
CA LEU A 33 -1.76 -12.23 -4.20
C LEU A 33 -1.07 -12.86 -5.42
N ASP A 34 -1.20 -12.25 -6.60
CA ASP A 34 -0.57 -12.71 -7.83
C ASP A 34 0.97 -12.68 -7.67
N HIS A 35 1.52 -11.60 -7.12
CA HIS A 35 2.95 -11.49 -6.84
C HIS A 35 3.45 -12.58 -5.87
N LEU A 36 2.72 -12.82 -4.78
CA LEU A 36 3.06 -13.86 -3.82
C LEU A 36 3.02 -15.25 -4.46
N LYS A 37 2.01 -15.51 -5.30
CA LYS A 37 1.91 -16.76 -6.06
C LYS A 37 3.10 -16.95 -7.00
N HIS A 38 3.56 -15.91 -7.68
CA HIS A 38 4.76 -15.97 -8.52
C HIS A 38 6.03 -16.30 -7.74
N GLN A 39 6.07 -15.98 -6.44
CA GLN A 39 7.15 -16.35 -5.52
C GLN A 39 6.96 -17.72 -4.87
N GLY A 40 5.97 -18.51 -5.29
CA GLY A 40 5.65 -19.81 -4.70
C GLY A 40 4.95 -19.74 -3.35
N LEU A 41 4.52 -18.54 -2.92
CA LEU A 41 3.80 -18.32 -1.68
C LEU A 41 2.29 -18.31 -1.95
N LEU A 42 1.57 -19.20 -1.27
CA LEU A 42 0.10 -19.33 -1.41
C LEU A 42 -0.61 -19.03 -0.08
N PRO A 43 -0.53 -17.80 0.45
CA PRO A 43 -1.23 -17.46 1.68
C PRO A 43 -2.75 -17.36 1.45
N ASN A 44 -3.51 -17.65 2.50
CA ASN A 44 -4.93 -17.35 2.53
C ASN A 44 -5.16 -15.84 2.41
N LYS A 45 -6.25 -15.43 1.74
CA LYS A 45 -6.64 -14.02 1.63
C LYS A 45 -6.71 -13.32 2.99
N THR A 46 -7.27 -14.01 3.99
CA THR A 46 -7.36 -13.51 5.37
C THR A 46 -5.99 -13.25 5.99
N THR A 47 -4.97 -14.06 5.67
CA THR A 47 -3.60 -13.85 6.12
C THR A 47 -3.04 -12.55 5.53
N VAL A 48 -3.29 -12.32 4.23
CA VAL A 48 -2.85 -11.07 3.57
C VAL A 48 -3.57 -9.86 4.16
N TYR A 49 -4.88 -9.93 4.39
CA TYR A 49 -5.62 -8.84 5.06
C TYR A 49 -5.07 -8.54 6.45
N ARG A 50 -4.81 -9.56 7.29
CA ARG A 50 -4.21 -9.36 8.62
C ARG A 50 -2.83 -8.69 8.56
N ILE A 51 -2.06 -8.97 7.52
CA ILE A 51 -0.76 -8.32 7.31
C ILE A 51 -0.97 -6.86 6.90
N LEU A 52 -1.87 -6.58 5.96
CA LEU A 52 -2.21 -5.23 5.53
C LEU A 52 -2.76 -4.38 6.68
N ASP A 53 -3.65 -4.93 7.50
CA ASP A 53 -4.21 -4.25 8.68
C ASP A 53 -3.10 -3.82 9.66
N LYS A 54 -2.11 -4.69 9.89
CA LYS A 54 -0.94 -4.35 10.73
C LYS A 54 -0.12 -3.22 10.13
N LEU A 55 0.09 -3.24 8.81
CA LEU A 55 0.84 -2.19 8.11
C LEU A 55 0.09 -0.86 8.09
N LEU A 56 -1.24 -0.88 7.94
CA LEU A 56 -2.12 0.29 8.03
C LEU A 56 -2.12 0.87 9.46
N ALA A 57 -2.26 0.02 10.48
CA ALA A 57 -2.22 0.42 11.88
C ALA A 57 -0.88 1.08 12.25
N ALA A 58 0.22 0.58 11.67
CA ALA A 58 1.55 1.16 11.82
C ALA A 58 1.83 2.37 10.91
N ARG A 59 0.85 2.80 10.10
CA ARG A 59 0.97 3.88 9.11
C ARG A 59 2.12 3.69 8.11
N ALA A 60 2.52 2.45 7.85
CA ALA A 60 3.53 2.11 6.86
C ALA A 60 2.98 2.17 5.43
N ILE A 61 1.69 1.88 5.30
CA ILE A 61 0.93 1.96 4.05
C ILE A 61 -0.36 2.77 4.29
N ALA A 62 -0.94 3.27 3.21
CA ALA A 62 -2.23 3.95 3.20
C ALA A 62 -3.19 3.27 2.24
N GLU A 63 -4.49 3.37 2.53
CA GLU A 63 -5.54 2.89 1.64
C GLU A 63 -5.96 3.97 0.64
N VAL A 64 -5.97 3.62 -0.64
CA VAL A 64 -6.40 4.48 -1.75
C VAL A 64 -7.70 3.92 -2.32
N ASN A 65 -8.79 4.63 -2.06
CA ASN A 65 -10.11 4.30 -2.57
C ASN A 65 -10.40 5.06 -3.86
N VAL A 66 -10.39 4.34 -4.99
CA VAL A 66 -10.85 4.89 -6.27
C VAL A 66 -12.37 4.76 -6.40
N ARG A 67 -13.03 5.73 -7.05
CA ARG A 67 -14.50 5.78 -7.27
C ARG A 67 -15.09 4.51 -7.89
N THR A 68 -14.27 3.62 -8.43
CA THR A 68 -14.67 2.31 -8.96
C THR A 68 -14.97 1.25 -7.88
N GLY A 69 -14.92 1.59 -6.59
CA GLY A 69 -15.20 0.67 -5.48
C GLY A 69 -14.10 -0.37 -5.24
N ARG A 70 -12.89 -0.14 -5.79
CA ARG A 70 -11.74 -1.01 -5.60
C ARG A 70 -10.76 -0.35 -4.62
N THR A 71 -10.36 -1.11 -3.62
CA THR A 71 -9.35 -0.70 -2.65
C THR A 71 -7.94 -0.98 -3.18
N TYR A 72 -7.08 0.01 -3.08
CA TYR A 72 -5.64 -0.10 -3.35
C TYR A 72 -4.87 0.31 -2.10
N TYR A 73 -3.61 -0.09 -2.03
CA TYR A 73 -2.70 0.20 -0.93
C TYR A 73 -1.42 0.80 -1.47
N GLU A 74 -0.89 1.84 -0.85
CA GLU A 74 0.38 2.46 -1.25
C GLU A 74 1.28 2.68 -0.05
N LYS A 75 2.60 2.68 -0.28
CA LYS A 75 3.58 2.98 0.77
C LYS A 75 3.49 4.46 1.13
N VAL A 76 3.48 4.77 2.44
CA VAL A 76 3.57 6.14 2.91
C VAL A 76 5.02 6.62 2.70
N GLN A 77 5.24 7.46 1.69
CA GLN A 77 6.54 8.12 1.51
C GLN A 77 6.65 9.29 2.51
N GLY A 78 7.84 9.52 3.06
CA GLY A 78 8.10 10.58 4.05
C GLY A 78 7.84 12.01 3.55
N HIS A 79 7.50 12.18 2.27
CA HIS A 79 6.82 13.36 1.77
C HIS A 79 5.31 13.14 1.85
N LEU A 80 4.66 13.90 2.72
CA LEU A 80 3.20 14.05 2.86
C LEU A 80 2.47 14.11 1.50
N HIS A 81 2.19 12.96 0.91
CA HIS A 81 1.10 12.82 -0.04
C HIS A 81 -0.12 12.45 0.79
N TYR A 82 -0.72 13.46 1.43
CA TYR A 82 -2.02 13.34 2.06
C TYR A 82 -3.07 13.12 0.98
N HIS A 83 -3.18 11.90 0.45
CA HIS A 83 -4.41 11.48 -0.20
C HIS A 83 -5.43 11.19 0.90
N PHE A 84 -5.98 12.27 1.47
CA PHE A 84 -7.21 12.22 2.25
C PHE A 84 -8.31 11.65 1.34
N PHE A 85 -8.63 10.37 1.49
CA PHE A 85 -9.93 9.84 1.08
C PHE A 85 -10.71 9.46 2.34
N LEU A 86 -11.29 10.51 2.94
CA LEU A 86 -12.37 10.41 3.91
C LEU A 86 -13.56 9.70 3.26
N TYR A 87 -13.88 8.49 3.72
CA TYR A 87 -15.28 8.06 3.82
C TYR A 87 -15.85 8.40 5.21
N ARG A 88 -15.66 9.67 5.66
CA ARG A 88 -16.61 10.36 6.54
C ARG A 88 -16.25 11.84 6.74
N LEU A 89 -16.89 12.71 5.95
CA LEU A 89 -16.96 14.18 6.00
C LEU A 89 -16.27 14.94 4.85
N ARG A 90 -17.10 15.27 3.86
CA ARG A 90 -17.32 16.61 3.29
C ARG A 90 -16.10 17.54 3.13
N VAL A 91 -15.84 17.85 1.85
CA VAL A 91 -15.42 19.13 1.25
C VAL A 91 -14.13 19.05 0.40
N TYR A 92 -14.35 19.41 -0.86
CA TYR A 92 -13.52 19.80 -2.00
C TYR A 92 -12.08 20.34 -1.79
N LEU A 93 -11.30 20.16 -2.87
CA LEU A 93 -10.14 20.91 -3.43
C LEU A 93 -8.87 20.05 -3.48
N LEU A 94 -8.02 20.05 -4.50
CA LEU A 94 -8.04 20.51 -5.90
C LEU A 94 -6.78 19.84 -6.50
N PHE A 95 -6.91 19.06 -7.57
CA PHE A 95 -5.77 18.49 -8.30
C PHE A 95 -5.13 19.56 -9.20
N ARG A 96 -3.92 20.01 -8.84
CA ARG A 96 -2.91 20.67 -9.70
C ARG A 96 -1.63 20.75 -8.86
N ALA A 97 -0.41 20.50 -9.30
CA ALA A 97 0.17 20.21 -10.60
C ALA A 97 1.58 19.63 -10.31
N GLN A 98 2.07 18.68 -11.12
CA GLN A 98 3.51 18.54 -11.35
C GLN A 98 3.76 17.68 -12.60
N SER A 99 3.87 18.37 -13.72
CA SER A 99 4.58 17.94 -14.93
C SER A 99 5.21 19.20 -15.50
N TYR A 100 6.38 19.07 -16.13
CA TYR A 100 7.40 20.10 -16.44
C TYR A 100 8.33 20.38 -15.25
N ARG A 101 9.65 20.17 -15.28
CA ARG A 101 10.63 20.21 -16.38
C ARG A 101 11.90 19.49 -15.93
N TYR A 102 12.38 18.52 -16.71
CA TYR A 102 13.80 18.26 -16.92
C TYR A 102 13.93 17.88 -18.38
N PHE A 103 14.36 18.82 -19.23
CA PHE A 103 15.21 18.58 -20.39
C PHE A 103 15.63 19.94 -20.98
N ASN A 104 16.96 20.12 -21.04
CA ASN A 104 17.78 21.20 -21.61
C ASN A 104 17.57 22.62 -21.07
#